data_AF-A0A929T9Q5-F1
#
_entry.id   AF-A0A929T9Q5-F1
#
_cell.length_a   1.000
_cell.length_b   1.000
_cell.length_c   1.000
_cell.angle_alpha   90.00
_cell.angle_beta   90.00
_cell.angle_gamma   90.00
#
_symmetry.space_group_name_H-M   'P 1'
#
loop_
_entity.id
_entity.type
_entity.pdbx_description
1 polymer ?
#
loop_
_entity_poly.entity_id
_entity_poly.type
_entity_poly.pdbx_seq_one_letter_code
_entity_poly.pdbx_strand_id
1 'polypeptide(L)'
;MKKREHVGRYMEVWGDTVDPKELAIASMICVVCTMVFFLGGRAGLLQVKSLDPALAKGYSLLVGIVGTFIGATISARKFPPKREIKVDFRDENVEEILAAAGMTVEEEVEALRKVSPLIIREMEDLELYSLLALIPEDSPNYKPEYKEKLNRKGGE
;
A
#
# COMPACT_ATOMS: atom_id res chain seq x y z
N MET A 1 -17.83 9.80 -19.59
CA MET A 1 -17.81 10.66 -18.38
C MET A 1 -16.39 11.16 -18.19
N LYS A 2 -16.15 12.47 -18.28
CA LYS A 2 -14.82 13.09 -18.42
C LYS A 2 -13.99 12.88 -17.14
N LYS A 3 -12.88 12.14 -17.22
CA LYS A 3 -11.92 11.93 -16.11
C LYS A 3 -11.31 13.31 -15.79
N ARG A 4 -11.73 13.91 -14.67
CA ARG A 4 -11.12 15.17 -14.20
C ARG A 4 -9.73 14.84 -13.70
N GLU A 5 -8.70 15.27 -14.42
CA GLU A 5 -7.34 15.32 -13.89
C GLU A 5 -7.35 16.27 -12.68
N HIS A 6 -7.14 15.70 -11.50
CA HIS A 6 -7.05 16.45 -10.25
C HIS A 6 -5.58 16.66 -9.92
N VAL A 7 -4.97 17.63 -10.58
CA VAL A 7 -3.63 18.13 -10.24
C VAL A 7 -3.72 18.79 -8.86
N GLY A 8 -3.06 18.21 -7.84
CA GLY A 8 -2.94 18.78 -6.49
C GLY A 8 -3.82 18.18 -5.37
N ARG A 9 -4.34 16.95 -5.49
CA ARG A 9 -5.23 16.35 -4.47
C ARG A 9 -4.50 15.72 -3.26
N TYR A 10 -3.24 15.33 -3.41
CA TYR A 10 -2.53 14.56 -2.38
C TYR A 10 -1.25 15.28 -1.94
N MET A 11 -0.86 15.03 -0.68
CA MET A 11 0.30 15.61 -0.02
C MET A 11 1.14 14.47 0.56
N GLU A 12 2.47 14.61 0.51
CA GLU A 12 3.37 13.66 1.17
C GLU A 12 3.59 14.10 2.62
N VAL A 13 3.26 13.21 3.56
CA VAL A 13 3.48 13.41 5.00
C VAL A 13 4.18 12.18 5.54
N TRP A 14 5.41 12.36 6.02
CA TRP A 14 6.22 11.28 6.61
C TRP A 14 6.43 10.08 5.67
N GLY A 15 6.62 10.35 4.38
CA GLY A 15 6.80 9.32 3.36
C GLY A 15 5.52 8.63 2.88
N ASP A 16 4.36 8.98 3.46
CA ASP A 16 3.05 8.51 3.01
C ASP A 16 2.32 9.58 2.18
N THR A 17 1.67 9.15 1.10
CA THR A 17 0.79 10.02 0.29
C THR A 17 -0.60 10.06 0.89
N VAL A 18 -1.04 11.23 1.36
CA VAL A 18 -2.32 11.42 2.06
C VAL A 18 -3.20 12.47 1.38
N ASP A 19 -4.51 12.37 1.55
CA ASP A 19 -5.43 13.45 1.20
C ASP A 19 -5.50 14.43 2.39
N PRO A 20 -5.10 15.71 2.23
CA PRO A 20 -5.05 16.66 3.34
C PRO A 20 -6.43 16.93 3.97
N LYS A 21 -7.53 16.78 3.21
CA LYS A 21 -8.87 16.95 3.75
C LYS A 21 -9.25 15.81 4.67
N GLU A 22 -8.94 14.58 4.28
CA GLU A 22 -9.20 13.39 5.09
C GLU A 22 -8.32 13.38 6.34
N LEU A 23 -7.04 13.78 6.20
CA LEU A 23 -6.14 13.95 7.33
C LEU A 23 -6.68 14.97 8.34
N ALA A 24 -7.14 16.14 7.87
CA ALA A 24 -7.72 17.16 8.73
C ALA A 24 -8.97 16.65 9.45
N ILE A 25 -9.87 15.96 8.74
CA ILE A 25 -11.09 15.40 9.34
C ILE A 25 -10.75 14.30 10.36
N ALA A 26 -9.81 13.40 10.06
CA ALA A 26 -9.36 12.35 10.98
C ALA A 26 -8.75 12.96 12.26
N SER A 27 -7.92 13.99 12.11
CA SER A 27 -7.32 14.71 13.22
C SER A 27 -8.39 15.35 14.12
N MET A 28 -9.39 16.01 13.50
CA MET A 28 -10.50 16.61 14.24
C MET A 28 -11.36 15.55 14.98
N ILE A 29 -11.62 14.40 14.35
CA ILE A 29 -12.34 13.29 14.99
C ILE A 29 -11.57 12.83 16.23
N CYS A 30 -10.25 12.62 16.13
CA CYS A 30 -9.43 12.21 17.25
C CYS A 30 -9.45 13.25 18.38
N VAL A 31 -9.25 14.54 18.08
CA VAL A 31 -9.29 15.61 19.10
C VAL A 31 -10.64 15.65 19.82
N VAL A 32 -11.75 15.59 19.08
CA VAL A 32 -13.09 15.62 19.66
C VAL A 32 -13.34 14.37 20.51
N CYS A 33 -13.00 13.18 20.01
CA CYS A 33 -13.16 11.92 20.77
C CYS A 33 -12.33 11.93 22.06
N THR A 34 -11.04 12.28 21.99
CA THR A 34 -10.17 12.38 23.17
C THR A 34 -10.74 13.38 24.19
N MET A 35 -11.23 14.54 23.73
CA MET A 35 -11.77 15.56 24.61
C MET A 35 -13.08 15.12 25.29
N VAL A 36 -14.00 14.51 24.55
CA VAL A 36 -15.27 13.98 25.09
C VAL A 36 -15.00 12.93 26.16
N PHE A 37 -14.09 12.00 25.90
CA PHE A 37 -13.74 10.96 26.86
C PHE A 37 -12.99 11.51 28.08
N PHE A 38 -12.07 12.45 27.89
CA PHE A 38 -11.39 13.11 29.00
C PHE A 38 -12.35 13.88 29.90
N LEU A 39 -13.24 14.70 29.32
CA LEU A 39 -14.20 15.50 30.07
C LEU A 39 -15.26 14.61 30.75
N GLY A 40 -15.73 13.56 30.06
CA GLY A 40 -16.64 12.58 30.63
C GLY A 40 -16.00 11.81 31.80
N GLY A 41 -14.76 11.36 31.62
CA GLY A 41 -13.96 10.72 32.67
C GLY A 41 -13.76 11.66 33.86
N ARG A 42 -13.42 12.93 33.61
CA ARG A 42 -13.25 13.94 34.66
C ARG A 42 -14.54 14.22 35.42
N ALA A 43 -15.65 14.39 34.71
CA ALA A 43 -16.94 14.63 35.33
C ALA A 43 -17.40 13.44 36.18
N GLY A 44 -17.23 12.21 35.69
CA GLY A 44 -17.60 11.00 36.42
C GLY A 44 -16.69 10.71 37.62
N LEU A 45 -15.36 10.80 37.44
CA LEU A 45 -14.39 10.46 38.48
C LEU A 45 -14.36 11.49 39.62
N LEU A 46 -14.60 12.78 39.34
CA LEU A 46 -14.69 13.81 40.38
C LEU A 46 -15.94 13.68 41.25
N GLN A 47 -16.98 12.98 40.80
CA GLN A 47 -18.17 12.70 41.60
C GLN A 47 -17.95 11.56 42.62
N VAL A 48 -16.86 10.81 42.49
CA VAL A 48 -16.54 9.69 43.38
C VAL A 48 -15.90 10.23 44.66
N LYS A 49 -16.69 10.29 45.74
CA LYS A 49 -16.25 10.84 47.05
C LYS A 49 -15.06 10.11 47.69
N SER A 50 -14.79 8.87 47.31
CA SER A 50 -13.68 8.06 47.82
C SER A 50 -12.35 8.30 47.09
N LEU A 51 -12.34 9.06 45.98
CA LEU A 51 -11.13 9.34 45.22
C LEU A 51 -10.60 10.75 45.54
N ASP A 52 -9.29 10.82 45.73
CA ASP A 52 -8.58 12.10 45.78
C ASP A 52 -8.74 12.85 44.44
N PRO A 53 -9.14 14.14 44.44
CA PRO A 53 -9.20 14.97 43.24
C PRO A 53 -7.95 14.93 42.35
N ALA A 54 -6.76 14.76 42.92
CA ALA A 54 -5.52 14.63 42.15
C ALA A 54 -5.48 13.32 41.35
N LEU A 55 -5.88 12.20 41.97
CA LEU A 55 -5.98 10.89 41.32
C LEU A 55 -7.08 10.87 40.26
N ALA A 56 -8.24 11.46 40.57
CA ALA A 56 -9.34 11.57 39.61
C ALA A 56 -8.90 12.29 38.33
N LYS A 57 -8.10 13.37 38.45
CA LYS A 57 -7.53 14.08 37.29
C LYS A 57 -6.56 13.20 36.49
N GLY A 58 -5.71 12.40 37.16
CA GLY A 58 -4.79 11.47 36.50
C GLY A 58 -5.52 10.36 35.73
N TYR A 59 -6.50 9.71 36.36
CA TYR A 59 -7.30 8.67 35.71
C TYR A 59 -8.16 9.20 34.56
N SER A 60 -8.62 10.45 34.63
CA SER A 60 -9.33 11.10 33.52
C SER A 60 -8.48 11.16 32.24
N LEU A 61 -7.15 11.34 32.39
CA LEU A 61 -6.23 11.34 31.26
C LEU A 61 -6.18 9.95 30.60
N LEU A 62 -6.20 8.87 31.39
CA LEU A 62 -6.27 7.50 30.87
C LEU A 62 -7.56 7.27 30.08
N VAL A 63 -8.70 7.77 30.58
CA VAL A 63 -9.97 7.70 29.84
C VAL A 63 -9.88 8.48 28.52
N GLY A 64 -9.22 9.64 28.52
CA GLY A 64 -8.92 10.40 27.30
C GLY A 64 -8.11 9.61 26.26
N ILE A 65 -7.10 8.85 26.70
CA ILE A 65 -6.30 7.98 25.82
C ILE A 65 -7.17 6.91 25.15
N VAL A 66 -8.12 6.32 25.89
CA VAL A 66 -9.11 5.38 25.31
C VAL A 66 -9.93 6.08 24.20
N GLY A 67 -10.30 7.34 24.43
CA GLY A 67 -10.96 8.17 23.41
C GLY A 67 -10.14 8.31 22.12
N THR A 68 -8.82 8.40 22.20
CA THR A 68 -7.93 8.44 21.03
C THR A 68 -8.00 7.16 20.20
N PHE A 69 -8.00 5.98 20.84
CA PHE A 69 -8.11 4.70 20.13
C PHE A 69 -9.47 4.55 19.42
N ILE A 70 -10.54 5.04 20.06
CA ILE A 70 -11.87 5.07 19.46
C ILE A 70 -11.89 6.01 18.25
N GLY A 71 -11.32 7.22 18.38
CA GLY A 71 -11.17 8.17 17.27
C GLY A 71 -10.36 7.62 16.10
N ALA A 72 -9.27 6.90 16.38
CA ALA A 72 -8.47 6.21 15.37
C ALA A 72 -9.27 5.10 14.68
N THR A 73 -10.03 4.30 15.45
CA THR A 73 -10.89 3.24 14.89
C THR A 73 -11.98 3.81 13.99
N ILE A 74 -12.64 4.90 14.40
CA ILE A 74 -13.63 5.59 13.58
C ILE A 74 -13.00 6.12 12.29
N SER A 75 -11.82 6.72 12.39
CA SER A 75 -11.09 7.27 11.24
C SER A 75 -10.69 6.16 10.25
N ALA A 76 -10.17 5.03 10.75
CA ALA A 76 -9.81 3.88 9.92
C ALA A 76 -11.02 3.27 9.18
N ARG A 77 -12.19 3.24 9.82
CA ARG A 77 -13.42 2.76 9.16
C ARG A 77 -13.97 3.75 8.15
N LYS A 78 -13.82 5.05 8.39
CA LYS A 78 -14.34 6.12 7.52
C LYS A 78 -13.45 6.36 6.29
N PHE A 79 -12.15 6.18 6.44
CA PHE A 79 -11.14 6.37 5.39
C PHE A 79 -10.45 5.03 5.11
N PRO A 80 -11.11 4.10 4.40
CA PRO A 80 -10.51 2.81 4.10
C PRO A 80 -9.25 2.99 3.23
N PRO A 81 -8.29 2.04 3.30
CA PRO A 81 -7.08 2.10 2.50
C PRO A 81 -7.42 2.19 1.00
N LYS A 82 -7.00 3.29 0.38
CA LYS A 82 -7.25 3.56 -1.05
C LYS A 82 -6.24 2.89 -1.98
N ARG A 83 -5.21 2.25 -1.41
CA ARG A 83 -4.18 1.54 -2.15
C ARG A 83 -4.74 0.20 -2.60
N GLU A 84 -5.04 0.08 -3.89
CA GLU A 84 -5.18 -1.22 -4.54
C GLU A 84 -3.77 -1.79 -4.74
N ILE A 85 -3.38 -2.74 -3.88
CA ILE A 85 -2.17 -3.52 -4.13
C ILE A 85 -2.57 -4.59 -5.14
N LYS A 86 -2.35 -4.33 -6.42
CA LYS A 86 -2.38 -5.38 -7.45
C LYS A 86 -1.16 -6.26 -7.23
N VAL A 87 -1.33 -7.30 -6.42
CA VAL A 87 -0.28 -8.30 -6.15
C VAL A 87 -0.13 -9.27 -7.35
N ASP A 88 -1.13 -9.30 -8.24
CA ASP A 88 -1.06 -10.08 -9.46
C ASP A 88 -0.41 -9.30 -10.59
N PHE A 89 0.90 -9.51 -10.73
CA PHE A 89 1.63 -9.41 -12.00
C PHE A 89 1.17 -10.49 -13.02
N ARG A 90 0.10 -11.24 -12.72
CA ARG A 90 -0.36 -12.42 -13.47
C ARG A 90 -0.95 -12.08 -14.84
N ASP A 91 -1.44 -10.86 -15.03
CA ASP A 91 -2.17 -10.43 -16.24
C ASP A 91 -1.58 -9.17 -16.90
N GLU A 92 -0.38 -8.73 -16.49
CA GLU A 92 0.26 -7.65 -17.23
C GLU A 92 0.73 -8.20 -18.57
N ASN A 93 0.06 -7.78 -19.65
CA ASN A 93 0.51 -8.03 -21.00
C ASN A 93 1.94 -7.51 -21.10
N VAL A 94 2.91 -8.40 -21.34
CA VAL A 94 4.33 -8.06 -21.43
C VAL A 94 4.55 -6.93 -22.44
N GLU A 95 3.73 -6.87 -23.49
CA GLU A 95 3.71 -5.80 -24.47
C GLU A 95 3.38 -4.43 -23.84
N GLU A 96 2.40 -4.37 -22.93
CA GLU A 96 2.03 -3.13 -22.23
C GLU A 96 3.12 -2.68 -21.25
N ILE A 97 3.76 -3.62 -20.55
CA ILE A 97 4.89 -3.32 -19.65
C ILE A 97 6.05 -2.73 -20.45
N LEU A 98 6.42 -3.39 -21.55
CA LEU A 98 7.51 -2.94 -22.42
C LEU A 98 7.18 -1.59 -23.04
N ALA A 99 5.95 -1.39 -23.52
CA ALA A 99 5.51 -0.12 -24.06
C ALA A 99 5.54 1.01 -23.00
N ALA A 100 5.17 0.73 -21.75
CA ALA A 100 5.27 1.69 -20.65
C ALA A 100 6.73 2.01 -20.29
N ALA A 101 7.64 1.05 -20.45
CA ALA A 101 9.09 1.24 -20.34
C ALA A 101 9.71 1.95 -21.56
N GLY A 102 8.93 2.18 -22.63
CA GLY A 102 9.38 2.81 -23.87
C GLY A 102 10.15 1.88 -24.80
N MET A 103 9.94 0.57 -24.68
CA MET A 103 10.58 -0.47 -25.49
C MET A 103 9.56 -1.27 -26.30
N THR A 104 9.99 -1.81 -27.44
CA THR A 104 9.21 -2.77 -28.22
C THR A 104 9.56 -4.22 -27.84
N VAL A 105 8.67 -5.17 -28.14
CA VAL A 105 8.91 -6.59 -27.87
C VAL A 105 10.11 -7.09 -28.66
N GLU A 106 10.26 -6.66 -29.91
CA GLU A 106 11.36 -7.06 -30.78
C GLU A 106 12.71 -6.59 -30.25
N GLU A 107 12.78 -5.35 -29.73
CA GLU A 107 13.98 -4.81 -29.09
C GLU A 107 14.36 -5.60 -27.84
N GLU A 108 13.38 -5.97 -27.02
CA GLU A 108 13.60 -6.78 -25.82
C GLU A 108 14.09 -8.19 -26.18
N VAL A 109 13.48 -8.84 -27.16
CA VAL A 109 13.90 -10.17 -27.66
C VAL A 109 15.37 -10.15 -28.10
N GLU A 110 15.78 -9.11 -28.82
CA GLU A 110 17.16 -8.95 -29.28
C GLU A 110 18.13 -8.62 -28.13
N ALA A 111 17.68 -7.87 -27.12
CA ALA A 111 18.45 -7.62 -25.90
C ALA A 111 18.68 -8.93 -25.12
N LEU A 112 17.62 -9.72 -24.93
CA LEU A 112 17.66 -11.02 -24.23
C LEU A 112 18.53 -12.07 -24.94
N ARG A 113 18.70 -11.94 -26.26
CA ARG A 113 19.65 -12.76 -27.03
C ARG A 113 21.11 -12.47 -26.67
N LYS A 114 21.44 -11.21 -26.39
CA LYS A 114 22.82 -10.74 -26.16
C LYS A 114 23.20 -10.66 -24.68
N VAL A 115 22.21 -10.74 -23.80
CA VAL A 115 22.42 -10.60 -22.37
C VAL A 115 23.29 -11.73 -21.81
N SER A 116 24.09 -11.41 -20.79
CA SER A 116 25.02 -12.37 -20.20
C SER A 116 24.26 -13.49 -19.46
N PRO A 117 24.83 -14.71 -19.38
CA PRO A 117 24.22 -15.82 -18.62
C PRO A 117 24.04 -15.53 -17.13
N LEU A 118 24.82 -14.60 -16.57
CA LEU A 118 24.67 -14.17 -15.17
C LEU A 118 23.34 -13.42 -14.96
N ILE A 119 23.00 -12.51 -15.87
CA ILE A 119 21.74 -11.75 -15.81
C ILE A 119 20.55 -12.68 -16.05
N ILE A 120 20.67 -13.66 -16.96
CA ILE A 120 19.64 -14.69 -17.12
C ILE A 120 19.36 -15.43 -15.81
N ARG A 121 20.41 -15.77 -15.04
CA ARG A 121 20.24 -16.40 -13.72
C ARG A 121 19.55 -15.47 -12.73
N GLU A 122 19.90 -14.19 -12.68
CA GLU A 122 19.20 -13.21 -11.82
C GLU A 122 17.72 -13.09 -12.21
N MET A 123 17.40 -13.08 -13.51
CA MET A 123 16.02 -13.07 -13.99
C MET A 123 15.25 -14.36 -13.64
N GLU A 124 15.93 -15.52 -13.62
CA GLU A 124 15.37 -16.79 -13.16
C GLU A 124 15.07 -16.76 -11.65
N ASP A 125 16.00 -16.22 -10.86
CA ASP A 125 15.87 -16.08 -9.40
C ASP A 125 14.75 -15.10 -9.01
N LEU A 126 14.53 -14.06 -9.82
CA LEU A 126 13.43 -13.10 -9.68
C LEU A 126 12.11 -13.58 -10.32
N GLU A 127 12.10 -14.80 -10.87
CA GLU A 127 10.92 -15.43 -11.47
C GLU A 127 10.27 -14.63 -12.61
N LEU A 128 11.06 -13.90 -13.40
CA LEU A 128 10.62 -13.06 -14.52
C LEU A 128 10.28 -13.89 -15.77
N TYR A 129 9.49 -14.96 -15.59
CA TYR A 129 9.21 -15.94 -16.65
C TYR A 129 8.42 -15.37 -17.83
N SER A 130 7.67 -14.29 -17.62
CA SER A 130 6.98 -13.56 -18.69
C SER A 130 7.96 -12.96 -19.71
N LEU A 131 9.12 -12.46 -19.25
CA LEU A 131 10.20 -11.98 -20.10
C LEU A 131 11.08 -13.13 -20.61
N LEU A 132 11.43 -14.09 -19.75
CA LEU A 132 12.26 -15.24 -20.15
C LEU A 132 11.60 -16.10 -21.24
N ALA A 133 10.26 -16.17 -21.28
CA ALA A 133 9.52 -16.87 -22.32
C ALA A 133 9.63 -16.21 -23.72
N LEU A 134 10.05 -14.94 -23.79
CA LEU A 134 10.32 -14.23 -25.06
C LEU A 134 11.68 -14.59 -25.67
N ILE A 135 12.56 -15.27 -24.93
CA ILE A 135 13.87 -15.68 -25.44
C ILE A 135 13.66 -16.58 -26.67
N PRO A 136 14.24 -16.25 -27.82
CA PRO A 136 13.99 -17.00 -29.05
C PRO A 136 14.76 -18.34 -29.02
N GLU A 137 14.21 -19.37 -29.66
CA GLU A 137 14.69 -20.76 -29.53
C GLU A 137 16.09 -21.00 -30.11
N ASP A 138 16.56 -20.07 -30.94
CA ASP A 138 17.89 -20.06 -31.53
C ASP A 138 18.95 -19.35 -30.65
N SER A 139 18.55 -18.83 -29.48
CA SER A 139 19.44 -18.19 -28.51
C SER A 139 20.16 -19.20 -27.62
N PRO A 140 21.45 -18.99 -27.28
CA PRO A 140 22.15 -19.82 -26.30
C PRO A 140 21.53 -19.77 -24.89
N ASN A 141 20.72 -18.74 -24.61
CA ASN A 141 20.03 -18.54 -23.34
C ASN A 141 18.64 -19.20 -23.30
N TYR A 142 18.18 -19.82 -24.39
CA TYR A 142 16.85 -20.42 -24.45
C TYR A 142 16.74 -21.67 -23.57
N LYS A 143 15.63 -21.77 -22.83
CA LYS A 143 15.20 -23.01 -22.16
C LYS A 143 13.70 -23.23 -22.40
N PRO A 144 13.27 -24.45 -22.79
CA PRO A 144 11.86 -24.76 -23.02
C PRO A 144 11.03 -24.65 -21.72
N GLU A 145 11.67 -24.85 -20.56
CA GLU A 145 11.07 -24.76 -19.24
C GLU A 145 10.45 -23.38 -18.93
N TYR A 146 10.90 -22.30 -19.59
CA TYR A 146 10.36 -20.96 -19.33
C TYR A 146 8.88 -20.84 -19.70
N LYS A 147 8.49 -21.42 -20.84
CA LYS A 147 7.09 -21.46 -21.28
C LYS A 147 6.23 -22.34 -20.36
N GLU A 148 6.79 -23.44 -19.86
CA GLU A 148 6.10 -24.33 -18.92
C GLU A 148 5.89 -23.69 -17.54
N LYS A 149 6.91 -23.00 -17.01
CA LYS A 149 6.83 -22.31 -15.71
C LYS A 149 5.89 -21.10 -15.76
N LEU A 150 5.84 -20.39 -16.88
CA LEU A 150 4.84 -19.34 -17.12
C LEU A 150 3.42 -19.91 -17.04
N ASN A 151 3.17 -21.03 -17.74
CA ASN A 151 1.86 -21.68 -17.77
C ASN A 151 1.47 -22.30 -16.42
N ARG A 152 2.43 -22.86 -15.66
CA ARG A 152 2.16 -23.45 -14.34
C ARG A 152 1.74 -22.40 -13.31
N LYS A 153 2.34 -21.21 -13.36
CA LYS A 153 1.93 -20.08 -12.50
C LYS A 153 0.59 -19.45 -12.93
N GLY A 154 0.17 -19.64 -14.18
CA GLY A 154 -1.14 -19.18 -14.67
C GLY A 154 -2.32 -20.09 -14.30
N GLY A 155 -2.08 -21.24 -13.66
CA GLY A 155 -3.09 -22.26 -13.34
C GLY A 155 -3.40 -22.48 -11.85
N GLU A 156 -2.74 -21.77 -10.93
CA GLU A 156 -3.00 -21.78 -9.47
C GLU A 156 -3.41 -20.39 -8.97
#